data_AF-A0A2E1VVT8-F1
#
_entry.id   AF-A0A2E1VVT8-F1
#
_cell.length_a   1.000
_cell.length_b   1.000
_cell.length_c   1.000
_cell.angle_alpha   90.00
_cell.angle_beta   90.00
_cell.angle_gamma   90.00
#
_symmetry.space_group_name_H-M   'P 1'
#
loop_
_entity.id
_entity.type
_entity.pdbx_description
1 polymer ?
#
loop_
_entity_poly.entity_id
_entity_poly.type
_entity_poly.pdbx_seq_one_letter_code
_entity_poly.pdbx_strand_id
1 'polypeptide(L)'
;MPSPKLSLQTTTLWEYPSQHYGKGEQGSADYRGATPSWVIWNLLQRYTQEGEVVVDPMCGSGTTLDVCADTGREGVGFDLQPHHPGVVESDARDLPLEDSSVDFFFCDPPYGKNLKYSGRKECIGELDARDQAYFDAMKEVFEEAWRVLKPGKCAAFYVCDVWTRQLMVPIGTHFVFMLNQIFEMVDHIAVVRGNKDLDKGNYHKAAEETNFFLRGFNHLIVVRKPEWAEDEGEAGGRPKSKRKPQDGGEGSRKRGRSGGGPQKRRRGGKPKGGRASDFVEHERPRRKRRPGGRS
;
A
#
# COMPACT_ATOMS: atom_id res chain seq x y z
N MET A 1 -5.32 -8.21 29.13
CA MET A 1 -6.75 -7.90 28.98
C MET A 1 -7.26 -8.75 27.82
N PRO A 2 -8.39 -9.46 27.93
CA PRO A 2 -8.98 -10.11 26.76
C PRO A 2 -9.30 -9.04 25.71
N SER A 3 -9.13 -9.36 24.42
CA SER A 3 -9.49 -8.43 23.34
C SER A 3 -10.98 -8.08 23.47
N PRO A 4 -11.35 -6.80 23.30
CA PRO A 4 -12.74 -6.36 23.44
C PRO A 4 -13.62 -7.06 22.40
N LYS A 5 -14.91 -7.21 22.71
CA LYS A 5 -15.85 -7.78 21.74
C LYS A 5 -15.82 -6.95 20.46
N LEU A 6 -15.76 -7.63 19.33
CA LEU A 6 -15.80 -7.00 18.02
C LEU A 6 -17.17 -6.33 17.83
N SER A 7 -17.17 -5.04 17.50
CA SER A 7 -18.36 -4.24 17.24
C SER A 7 -18.09 -3.26 16.11
N LEU A 8 -19.13 -2.93 15.34
CA LEU A 8 -19.02 -1.93 14.28
C LEU A 8 -18.55 -0.59 14.86
N GLN A 9 -17.45 -0.05 14.33
CA GLN A 9 -16.93 1.26 14.72
C GLN A 9 -17.74 2.35 14.00
N THR A 10 -18.47 3.20 14.72
CA THR A 10 -19.49 4.10 14.15
C THR A 10 -19.04 5.53 13.92
N THR A 11 -17.79 5.87 14.23
CA THR A 11 -17.21 7.21 14.01
C THR A 11 -16.17 7.15 12.89
N THR A 12 -15.63 8.31 12.48
CA THR A 12 -14.49 8.40 11.57
C THR A 12 -13.14 8.27 12.28
N LEU A 13 -13.12 7.91 13.56
CA LEU A 13 -11.92 7.56 14.32
C LEU A 13 -12.02 6.09 14.74
N TRP A 14 -11.32 5.23 14.02
CA TRP A 14 -11.36 3.78 14.23
C TRP A 14 -10.17 3.35 15.08
N GLU A 15 -10.44 2.64 16.17
CA GLU A 15 -9.41 2.11 17.06
C GLU A 15 -9.84 0.75 17.60
N TYR A 16 -8.90 -0.20 17.58
CA TYR A 16 -9.07 -1.49 18.21
C TYR A 16 -7.73 -1.92 18.81
N PRO A 17 -7.72 -2.53 20.02
CA PRO A 17 -6.49 -2.71 20.79
C PRO A 17 -5.60 -3.87 20.32
N SER A 18 -6.00 -4.60 19.27
CA SER A 18 -5.21 -5.69 18.70
C SER A 18 -5.26 -5.69 17.18
N GLN A 19 -4.24 -6.28 16.56
CA GLN A 19 -4.21 -6.45 15.11
C GLN A 19 -5.20 -7.51 14.64
N HIS A 20 -5.31 -8.60 15.40
CA HIS A 20 -6.22 -9.72 15.15
C HIS A 20 -7.44 -9.63 16.07
N TYR A 21 -8.60 -10.06 15.59
CA TYR A 21 -9.79 -10.24 16.42
C TYR A 21 -10.02 -11.73 16.70
N GLY A 22 -10.80 -12.02 17.74
CA GLY A 22 -11.06 -13.39 18.15
C GLY A 22 -9.82 -14.06 18.75
N LYS A 23 -9.73 -15.39 18.59
CA LYS A 23 -8.61 -16.20 19.11
C LYS A 23 -7.63 -16.66 18.04
N GLY A 24 -7.98 -16.48 16.76
CA GLY A 24 -7.17 -16.88 15.62
C GLY A 24 -6.19 -15.80 15.19
N GLU A 25 -5.33 -16.17 14.25
CA GLU A 25 -4.46 -15.27 13.52
C GLU A 25 -5.06 -15.07 12.12
N GLN A 26 -5.10 -13.84 11.63
CA GLN A 26 -5.50 -13.53 10.26
C GLN A 26 -4.33 -12.87 9.53
N GLY A 27 -3.89 -13.49 8.45
CA GLY A 27 -2.60 -13.25 7.82
C GLY A 27 -1.45 -13.81 8.66
N SER A 28 -0.28 -13.16 8.58
CA SER A 28 0.87 -13.52 9.40
C SER A 28 1.30 -12.34 10.27
N ALA A 29 1.41 -12.56 11.58
CA ALA A 29 1.92 -11.57 12.53
C ALA A 29 3.38 -11.18 12.26
N ASP A 30 4.14 -12.04 11.58
CA ASP A 30 5.54 -11.80 11.21
C ASP A 30 5.67 -11.01 9.89
N TYR A 31 4.57 -10.84 9.14
CA TYR A 31 4.57 -10.08 7.90
C TYR A 31 4.54 -8.58 8.20
N ARG A 32 5.63 -7.89 7.85
CA ARG A 32 5.73 -6.45 8.03
C ARG A 32 4.80 -5.73 7.06
N GLY A 33 3.89 -4.93 7.62
CA GLY A 33 2.88 -4.21 6.84
C GLY A 33 1.55 -4.94 6.75
N ALA A 34 1.34 -6.02 7.51
CA ALA A 34 0.03 -6.66 7.58
C ALA A 34 -1.05 -5.68 8.08
N THR A 35 -2.15 -5.60 7.34
CA THR A 35 -3.32 -4.80 7.71
C THR A 35 -3.96 -5.36 8.98
N PRO A 36 -4.47 -4.53 9.92
CA PRO A 36 -5.25 -5.03 11.04
C PRO A 36 -6.56 -5.69 10.58
N SER A 37 -6.81 -6.93 10.98
CA SER A 37 -7.95 -7.72 10.49
C SER A 37 -9.30 -7.13 10.87
N TRP A 38 -9.38 -6.42 11.99
CA TRP A 38 -10.59 -5.72 12.42
C TRP A 38 -10.98 -4.55 11.51
N VAL A 39 -10.02 -3.96 10.79
CA VAL A 39 -10.31 -2.92 9.77
C VAL A 39 -11.06 -3.56 8.60
N ILE A 40 -10.53 -4.67 8.09
CA ILE A 40 -11.18 -5.45 7.02
C ILE A 40 -12.56 -5.91 7.47
N TRP A 41 -12.66 -6.51 8.66
CA TRP A 41 -13.93 -6.98 9.19
C TRP A 41 -14.97 -5.85 9.23
N ASN A 42 -14.60 -4.67 9.75
CA ASN A 42 -15.52 -3.55 9.85
C ASN A 42 -15.95 -3.04 8.47
N LEU A 43 -15.06 -3.05 7.48
CA LEU A 43 -15.41 -2.73 6.09
C LEU A 43 -16.39 -3.76 5.51
N LEU A 44 -16.10 -5.05 5.63
CA LEU A 44 -16.95 -6.11 5.07
C LEU A 44 -18.34 -6.11 5.70
N GLN A 45 -18.45 -5.91 7.02
CA GLN A 45 -19.75 -5.81 7.68
C GLN A 45 -20.55 -4.57 7.24
N ARG A 46 -19.91 -3.53 6.72
CA ARG A 46 -20.55 -2.28 6.29
C ARG A 46 -20.96 -2.27 4.83
N TYR A 47 -20.13 -2.84 3.98
CA TYR A 47 -20.22 -2.64 2.53
C TYR A 47 -20.45 -3.94 1.75
N THR A 48 -20.54 -5.09 2.43
CA THR A 48 -20.76 -6.39 1.77
C THR A 48 -21.77 -7.27 2.49
N GLN A 49 -22.26 -8.27 1.77
CA GLN A 49 -23.07 -9.38 2.26
C GLN A 49 -22.31 -10.72 2.21
N GLU A 50 -22.82 -11.75 2.87
CA GLU A 50 -22.28 -13.11 2.71
C GLU A 50 -22.40 -13.57 1.25
N GLY A 51 -21.39 -14.30 0.79
CA GLY A 51 -21.26 -14.77 -0.59
C GLY A 51 -20.77 -13.73 -1.61
N GLU A 52 -20.62 -12.46 -1.21
CA GLU A 52 -20.11 -11.42 -2.12
C GLU A 52 -18.58 -11.51 -2.31
N VAL A 53 -18.12 -11.07 -3.49
CA VAL A 53 -16.72 -11.16 -3.91
C VAL A 53 -15.93 -9.96 -3.42
N VAL A 54 -14.86 -10.24 -2.65
CA VAL A 54 -13.94 -9.26 -2.10
C VAL A 54 -12.57 -9.46 -2.73
N VAL A 55 -12.03 -8.42 -3.37
CA VAL A 55 -10.67 -8.47 -3.95
C VAL A 55 -9.67 -7.65 -3.15
N ASP A 56 -8.46 -8.17 -3.02
CA ASP A 56 -7.29 -7.46 -2.53
C ASP A 56 -6.11 -7.65 -3.50
N PRO A 57 -5.67 -6.60 -4.22
CA PRO A 57 -4.65 -6.71 -5.26
C PRO A 57 -3.22 -6.67 -4.71
N MET A 58 -3.05 -6.44 -3.40
CA MET A 58 -1.75 -6.33 -2.71
C MET A 58 -1.82 -7.08 -1.38
N CYS A 59 -2.28 -8.32 -1.46
CA CYS A 59 -2.82 -9.08 -0.35
C CYS A 59 -1.75 -9.54 0.66
N GLY A 60 -0.47 -9.49 0.30
CA GLY A 60 0.65 -9.82 1.18
C GLY A 60 0.48 -11.17 1.87
N SER A 61 0.36 -11.14 3.21
CA SER A 61 0.17 -12.34 4.03
C SER A 61 -1.26 -12.90 4.05
N GLY A 62 -2.21 -12.32 3.33
CA GLY A 62 -3.55 -12.90 3.18
C GLY A 62 -4.59 -12.47 4.23
N THR A 63 -4.36 -11.38 5.00
CA THR A 63 -5.32 -10.96 6.04
C THR A 63 -6.73 -10.75 5.49
N THR A 64 -6.87 -10.18 4.28
CA THR A 64 -8.18 -10.01 3.65
C THR A 64 -8.87 -11.34 3.37
N LEU A 65 -8.12 -12.36 2.91
CA LEU A 65 -8.66 -13.69 2.63
C LEU A 65 -9.16 -14.39 3.89
N ASP A 66 -8.39 -14.34 4.97
CA ASP A 66 -8.77 -14.96 6.24
C ASP A 66 -10.02 -14.30 6.84
N VAL A 67 -10.12 -12.98 6.74
CA VAL A 67 -11.33 -12.26 7.18
C VAL A 67 -12.54 -12.58 6.30
N CYS A 68 -12.34 -12.75 4.98
CA CYS A 68 -13.42 -13.21 4.10
C CYS A 68 -13.90 -14.61 4.50
N ALA A 69 -12.97 -15.53 4.77
CA ALA A 69 -13.31 -16.87 5.25
C ALA A 69 -14.07 -16.84 6.59
N ASP A 70 -13.61 -16.04 7.55
CA ASP A 70 -14.26 -15.85 8.86
C ASP A 70 -15.69 -15.30 8.74
N THR A 71 -15.96 -14.50 7.71
CA THR A 71 -17.22 -13.77 7.53
C THR A 71 -18.07 -14.31 6.39
N GLY A 72 -17.71 -15.42 5.75
CA GLY A 72 -18.50 -16.02 4.67
C GLY A 72 -18.55 -15.20 3.38
N ARG A 73 -17.48 -14.47 3.04
CA ARG A 73 -17.30 -13.78 1.74
C ARG A 73 -16.36 -14.59 0.84
N GLU A 74 -16.46 -14.40 -0.46
CA GLU A 74 -15.51 -14.96 -1.42
C GLU A 74 -14.30 -14.03 -1.54
N GLY A 75 -13.20 -14.37 -0.88
CA GLY A 75 -11.96 -13.59 -0.94
C GLY A 75 -11.09 -13.98 -2.13
N VAL A 76 -10.66 -12.98 -2.92
CA VAL A 76 -9.72 -13.13 -4.03
C VAL A 76 -8.50 -12.24 -3.79
N GLY A 77 -7.32 -12.83 -3.69
CA GLY A 77 -6.10 -12.13 -3.29
C GLY A 77 -5.02 -12.22 -4.35
N PHE A 78 -4.39 -11.10 -4.67
CA PHE A 78 -3.24 -11.03 -5.56
C PHE A 78 -2.05 -10.36 -4.89
N ASP A 79 -0.84 -10.74 -5.28
CA ASP A 79 0.39 -10.04 -4.90
C ASP A 79 1.50 -10.37 -5.91
N LEU A 80 2.50 -9.51 -6.08
CA LEU A 80 3.69 -9.84 -6.91
C LEU A 80 4.61 -10.84 -6.23
N GLN A 81 4.50 -10.99 -4.90
CA GLN A 81 5.16 -12.02 -4.11
C GLN A 81 4.17 -12.63 -3.11
N PRO A 82 3.44 -13.67 -3.51
CA PRO A 82 2.50 -14.34 -2.64
C PRO A 82 3.17 -14.89 -1.37
N HIS A 83 2.67 -14.49 -0.19
CA HIS A 83 3.10 -15.00 1.11
C HIS A 83 2.03 -15.88 1.80
N HIS A 84 0.91 -16.11 1.13
CA HIS A 84 -0.21 -16.90 1.59
C HIS A 84 -0.67 -17.85 0.48
N PRO A 85 -1.01 -19.12 0.77
CA PRO A 85 -1.34 -20.11 -0.26
C PRO A 85 -2.57 -19.77 -1.11
N GLY A 86 -3.48 -18.95 -0.59
CA GLY A 86 -4.65 -18.45 -1.32
C GLY A 86 -4.39 -17.21 -2.18
N VAL A 87 -3.17 -16.65 -2.16
CA VAL A 87 -2.81 -15.46 -2.95
C VAL A 87 -2.20 -15.88 -4.28
N VAL A 88 -2.69 -15.30 -5.37
CA VAL A 88 -2.23 -15.57 -6.74
C VAL A 88 -1.23 -14.51 -7.16
N GLU A 89 -0.19 -14.90 -7.89
CA GLU A 89 0.78 -13.94 -8.40
C GLU A 89 0.17 -13.06 -9.50
N SER A 90 0.04 -11.75 -9.28
CA SER A 90 -0.40 -10.79 -10.30
C SER A 90 0.05 -9.36 -9.98
N ASP A 91 0.11 -8.51 -11.01
CA ASP A 91 0.28 -7.07 -10.85
C ASP A 91 -1.06 -6.43 -10.51
N ALA A 92 -1.08 -5.56 -9.50
CA ALA A 92 -2.28 -4.84 -9.05
C ALA A 92 -2.89 -3.93 -10.12
N ARG A 93 -2.15 -3.64 -11.20
CA ARG A 93 -2.59 -2.80 -12.33
C ARG A 93 -3.23 -3.60 -13.47
N ASP A 94 -3.18 -4.93 -13.42
CA ASP A 94 -3.68 -5.82 -14.47
C ASP A 94 -4.14 -7.13 -13.84
N LEU A 95 -5.31 -7.09 -13.17
CA LEU A 95 -5.89 -8.21 -12.46
C LEU A 95 -6.55 -9.18 -13.45
N PRO A 96 -6.39 -10.51 -13.28
CA PRO A 96 -7.03 -11.52 -14.10
C PRO A 96 -8.50 -11.72 -13.70
N LEU A 97 -9.25 -10.61 -13.66
CA LEU A 97 -10.66 -10.53 -13.32
C LEU A 97 -11.44 -9.89 -14.45
N GLU A 98 -12.70 -10.26 -14.58
CA GLU A 98 -13.62 -9.66 -15.56
C GLU A 98 -14.01 -8.24 -15.13
N ASP A 99 -14.50 -7.46 -16.09
CA ASP A 99 -15.05 -6.12 -15.80
C ASP A 99 -16.31 -6.29 -14.94
N SER A 100 -16.48 -5.41 -13.95
CA SER A 100 -17.67 -5.39 -13.07
C SER A 100 -17.98 -6.76 -12.43
N SER A 101 -16.97 -7.51 -11.99
CA SER A 101 -17.14 -8.83 -11.35
C SER A 101 -17.03 -8.82 -9.82
N VAL A 102 -16.59 -7.70 -9.22
CA VAL A 102 -16.24 -7.61 -7.79
C VAL A 102 -17.26 -6.77 -7.01
N ASP A 103 -17.59 -7.20 -5.79
CA ASP A 103 -18.52 -6.51 -4.89
C ASP A 103 -17.83 -5.58 -3.88
N PHE A 104 -16.56 -5.82 -3.57
CA PHE A 104 -15.75 -4.92 -2.76
C PHE A 104 -14.27 -5.00 -3.10
N PHE A 105 -13.60 -3.85 -3.19
CA PHE A 105 -12.17 -3.76 -3.48
C PHE A 105 -11.44 -3.17 -2.28
N PHE A 106 -10.55 -3.92 -1.65
CA PHE A 106 -9.68 -3.43 -0.58
C PHE A 106 -8.25 -3.33 -1.07
N CYS A 107 -7.51 -2.29 -0.68
CA CYS A 107 -6.09 -2.18 -1.00
C CYS A 107 -5.31 -1.45 0.11
N ASP A 108 -4.23 -2.08 0.58
CA ASP A 108 -3.22 -1.51 1.49
C ASP A 108 -1.87 -1.43 0.74
N PRO A 109 -1.66 -0.39 -0.10
CA PRO A 109 -0.50 -0.38 -0.99
C PRO A 109 0.80 -0.11 -0.25
N PRO A 110 1.95 -0.52 -0.81
CA PRO A 110 3.25 -0.22 -0.23
C PRO A 110 3.61 1.25 -0.47
N TYR A 111 3.85 2.03 0.59
CA TYR A 111 4.14 3.47 0.50
C TYR A 111 5.55 3.90 0.96
N GLY A 112 6.40 2.98 1.44
CA GLY A 112 7.70 3.34 2.03
C GLY A 112 8.85 2.41 1.66
N LYS A 113 10.04 2.99 1.46
CA LYS A 113 11.31 2.28 1.16
C LYS A 113 11.91 1.48 2.33
N ASN A 114 11.23 1.45 3.48
CA ASN A 114 11.75 0.77 4.67
C ASN A 114 11.58 -0.75 4.62
N LEU A 115 10.83 -1.24 3.64
CA LEU A 115 10.62 -2.65 3.36
C LEU A 115 11.19 -2.95 1.97
N LYS A 116 11.92 -4.06 1.87
CA LYS A 116 12.21 -4.64 0.57
C LYS A 116 11.06 -5.57 0.24
N TYR A 117 10.39 -5.29 -0.87
CA TYR A 117 9.35 -6.15 -1.38
C TYR A 117 10.03 -7.11 -2.37
N SER A 118 9.74 -6.97 -3.66
CA SER A 118 10.14 -7.98 -4.62
C SER A 118 11.48 -7.75 -5.32
N GLY A 119 11.99 -6.52 -5.32
CA GLY A 119 13.11 -6.12 -6.18
C GLY A 119 12.81 -6.16 -7.69
N ARG A 120 11.56 -6.43 -8.09
CA ARG A 120 11.10 -6.42 -9.49
C ARG A 120 10.82 -4.98 -9.95
N LYS A 121 11.02 -4.70 -11.24
CA LYS A 121 10.87 -3.34 -11.80
C LYS A 121 9.42 -2.86 -11.75
N GLU A 122 8.48 -3.77 -11.88
CA GLU A 122 7.04 -3.58 -11.84
C GLU A 122 6.49 -3.41 -10.43
N CYS A 123 7.29 -3.65 -9.38
CA CYS A 123 6.81 -3.58 -8.01
C CYS A 123 6.65 -2.14 -7.54
N ILE A 124 5.41 -1.76 -7.24
CA ILE A 124 5.06 -0.44 -6.70
C ILE A 124 5.81 -0.19 -5.39
N GLY A 125 6.07 -1.23 -4.59
CA GLY A 125 6.84 -1.12 -3.35
C GLY A 125 8.31 -0.72 -3.52
N GLU A 126 8.85 -0.76 -4.75
CA GLU A 126 10.19 -0.27 -5.06
C GLU A 126 10.20 1.22 -5.46
N LEU A 127 9.02 1.83 -5.66
CA LEU A 127 8.87 3.26 -5.96
C LEU A 127 9.00 4.10 -4.68
N ASP A 128 9.42 5.35 -4.85
CA ASP A 128 9.41 6.33 -3.76
C ASP A 128 8.11 7.10 -3.80
N ALA A 129 7.38 7.16 -2.68
CA ALA A 129 6.19 8.01 -2.59
C ALA A 129 6.50 9.52 -2.72
N ARG A 130 7.78 9.92 -2.72
CA ARG A 130 8.21 11.30 -3.05
C ARG A 130 8.25 11.57 -4.56
N ASP A 131 8.24 10.53 -5.37
CA ASP A 131 8.34 10.63 -6.83
C ASP A 131 6.95 10.48 -7.47
N GLN A 132 6.68 11.28 -8.51
CA GLN A 132 5.41 11.23 -9.25
C GLN A 132 5.08 9.83 -9.79
N ALA A 133 6.10 9.03 -10.10
CA ALA A 133 5.94 7.66 -10.60
C ALA A 133 5.14 6.75 -9.65
N TYR A 134 5.21 6.98 -8.33
CA TYR A 134 4.37 6.25 -7.37
C TYR A 134 2.90 6.57 -7.56
N PHE A 135 2.55 7.85 -7.67
CA PHE A 135 1.17 8.29 -7.87
C PHE A 135 0.64 7.90 -9.25
N ASP A 136 1.49 7.90 -10.27
CA ASP A 136 1.11 7.41 -11.61
C ASP A 136 0.78 5.91 -11.56
N ALA A 137 1.59 5.10 -10.89
CA ALA A 137 1.31 3.68 -10.71
C ALA A 137 0.04 3.42 -9.89
N MET A 138 -0.19 4.20 -8.83
CA MET A 138 -1.43 4.11 -8.04
C MET A 138 -2.67 4.55 -8.83
N LYS A 139 -2.53 5.50 -9.77
CA LYS A 139 -3.61 5.85 -10.68
C LYS A 139 -4.05 4.65 -11.51
N GLU A 140 -3.11 3.87 -12.04
CA GLU A 140 -3.40 2.63 -12.78
C GLU A 140 -4.14 1.62 -11.88
N VAL A 141 -3.75 1.49 -10.60
CA VAL A 141 -4.47 0.64 -9.63
C VAL A 141 -5.90 1.15 -9.38
N PHE A 142 -6.12 2.47 -9.33
CA PHE A 142 -7.46 3.03 -9.16
C PHE A 142 -8.34 2.81 -10.41
N GLU A 143 -7.76 2.91 -11.60
CA GLU A 143 -8.43 2.59 -12.86
C GLU A 143 -8.76 1.09 -12.94
N GLU A 144 -7.90 0.23 -12.42
CA GLU A 144 -8.15 -1.20 -12.34
C GLU A 144 -9.23 -1.55 -11.31
N ALA A 145 -9.24 -0.88 -10.15
CA ALA A 145 -10.33 -0.97 -9.19
C ALA A 145 -11.66 -0.55 -9.83
N TRP A 146 -11.66 0.54 -10.61
CA TRP A 146 -12.84 0.99 -11.34
C TRP A 146 -13.33 -0.07 -12.34
N ARG A 147 -12.41 -0.71 -13.06
CA ARG A 147 -12.73 -1.74 -14.06
C ARG A 147 -13.43 -2.95 -13.45
N VAL A 148 -12.87 -3.52 -12.37
CA VAL A 148 -13.35 -4.78 -11.80
C VAL A 148 -14.56 -4.60 -10.87
N LEU A 149 -14.73 -3.42 -10.27
CA LEU A 149 -15.81 -3.17 -9.31
C LEU A 149 -17.16 -3.03 -10.03
N LYS A 150 -18.19 -3.70 -9.51
CA LYS A 150 -19.58 -3.50 -9.98
C LYS A 150 -20.05 -2.07 -9.69
N PRO A 151 -20.92 -1.48 -10.52
CA PRO A 151 -21.55 -0.21 -10.21
C PRO A 151 -22.34 -0.25 -8.90
N GLY A 152 -22.38 0.88 -8.18
CA GLY A 152 -22.94 1.00 -6.84
C GLY A 152 -22.08 0.39 -5.71
N LYS A 153 -21.06 -0.41 -6.03
CA LYS A 153 -20.19 -1.06 -5.03
C LYS A 153 -19.03 -0.18 -4.59
N CYS A 154 -18.44 -0.54 -3.45
CA CYS A 154 -17.45 0.28 -2.76
C CYS A 154 -16.03 -0.28 -2.86
N ALA A 155 -15.06 0.62 -2.83
CA ALA A 155 -13.65 0.32 -2.67
C ALA A 155 -13.08 1.05 -1.44
N ALA A 156 -12.05 0.50 -0.83
CA ALA A 156 -11.36 1.09 0.30
C ALA A 156 -9.83 1.03 0.13
N PHE A 157 -9.18 2.17 0.38
CA PHE A 157 -7.73 2.32 0.29
C PHE A 157 -7.16 2.70 1.65
N TYR A 158 -6.20 1.91 2.14
CA TYR A 158 -5.60 2.07 3.46
C TYR A 158 -4.13 2.50 3.34
N VAL A 159 -3.80 3.72 3.76
CA VAL A 159 -2.46 4.29 3.56
C VAL A 159 -2.00 5.14 4.73
N CYS A 160 -0.69 5.35 4.85
CA CYS A 160 -0.11 6.28 5.82
C CYS A 160 0.65 7.40 5.11
N ASP A 161 0.66 8.59 5.70
CA ASP A 161 1.56 9.65 5.25
C ASP A 161 3.02 9.29 5.53
N VAL A 162 3.89 9.61 4.58
CA VAL A 162 5.33 9.41 4.72
C VAL A 162 5.98 10.69 5.20
N TRP A 163 6.81 10.58 6.22
CA TRP A 163 7.62 11.70 6.69
C TRP A 163 9.10 11.34 6.67
N THR A 164 9.90 12.28 6.18
CA THR A 164 11.36 12.29 6.24
C THR A 164 11.82 13.59 6.90
N ARG A 165 13.07 13.67 7.35
CA ARG A 165 13.62 14.91 7.96
C ARG A 165 13.53 16.14 7.05
N GLN A 166 13.36 15.95 5.74
CA GLN A 166 13.35 17.01 4.74
C GLN A 166 11.95 17.30 4.18
N LEU A 167 11.03 16.31 4.19
CA LEU A 167 9.77 16.39 3.48
C LEU A 167 8.71 15.49 4.11
N MET A 168 7.48 15.99 4.14
CA MET A 168 6.26 15.22 4.36
C MET A 168 5.57 14.98 3.02
N VAL A 169 5.17 13.74 2.76
CA VAL A 169 4.35 13.36 1.62
C VAL A 169 2.95 13.01 2.15
N PRO A 170 1.93 13.84 1.87
CA PRO A 170 0.57 13.63 2.35
C PRO A 170 -0.18 12.64 1.45
N ILE A 171 0.25 11.37 1.43
CA ILE A 171 -0.27 10.33 0.54
C ILE A 171 -1.79 10.23 0.65
N GLY A 172 -2.33 10.26 1.88
CA GLY A 172 -3.78 10.19 2.08
C GLY A 172 -4.52 11.34 1.37
N THR A 173 -3.97 12.55 1.39
CA THR A 173 -4.59 13.70 0.71
C THR A 173 -4.50 13.58 -0.81
N HIS A 174 -3.36 13.13 -1.34
CA HIS A 174 -3.20 12.86 -2.77
C HIS A 174 -4.20 11.80 -3.26
N PHE A 175 -4.36 10.72 -2.50
CA PHE A 175 -5.30 9.65 -2.84
C PHE A 175 -6.75 10.16 -2.87
N VAL A 176 -7.17 10.94 -1.86
CA VAL A 176 -8.51 11.56 -1.86
C VAL A 176 -8.71 12.41 -3.13
N PHE A 177 -7.73 13.25 -3.49
CA PHE A 177 -7.85 14.09 -4.69
C PHE A 177 -8.00 13.25 -5.97
N MET A 178 -7.17 12.23 -6.14
CA MET A 178 -7.16 11.37 -7.33
C MET A 178 -8.42 10.50 -7.42
N LEU A 179 -8.81 9.85 -6.33
CA LEU A 179 -9.98 8.99 -6.29
C LEU A 179 -11.26 9.78 -6.54
N ASN A 180 -11.38 10.98 -5.97
CA ASN A 180 -12.54 11.86 -6.17
C ASN A 180 -12.68 12.37 -7.62
N GLN A 181 -11.71 12.13 -8.51
CA GLN A 181 -11.88 12.43 -9.94
C GLN A 181 -12.65 11.34 -10.69
N ILE A 182 -12.71 10.12 -10.16
CA ILE A 182 -13.31 8.97 -10.86
C ILE A 182 -14.36 8.24 -10.02
N PHE A 183 -14.32 8.30 -8.70
CA PHE A 183 -15.30 7.69 -7.81
C PHE A 183 -16.08 8.75 -7.02
N GLU A 184 -17.23 8.35 -6.48
CA GLU A 184 -17.92 9.09 -5.42
C GLU A 184 -17.26 8.84 -4.07
N MET A 185 -16.96 9.90 -3.33
CA MET A 185 -16.43 9.77 -1.97
C MET A 185 -17.54 9.29 -1.02
N VAL A 186 -17.27 8.22 -0.28
CA VAL A 186 -18.18 7.69 0.75
C VAL A 186 -17.76 8.19 2.13
N ASP A 187 -16.50 8.00 2.49
CA ASP A 187 -15.97 8.43 3.79
C ASP A 187 -14.44 8.54 3.77
N HIS A 188 -13.89 9.27 4.74
CA HIS A 188 -12.46 9.33 5.03
C HIS A 188 -12.23 9.18 6.54
N ILE A 189 -11.72 8.02 6.92
CA ILE A 189 -11.62 7.56 8.30
C ILE A 189 -10.15 7.57 8.74
N ALA A 190 -9.91 8.06 9.95
CA ALA A 190 -8.63 7.93 10.64
C ALA A 190 -8.60 6.63 11.44
N VAL A 191 -7.68 5.72 11.10
CA VAL A 191 -7.45 4.47 11.82
C VAL A 191 -6.25 4.63 12.73
N VAL A 192 -6.45 4.56 14.05
CA VAL A 192 -5.38 4.71 15.03
C VAL A 192 -4.34 3.60 14.83
N ARG A 193 -3.06 3.99 14.78
CA ARG A 193 -1.95 3.05 14.67
C ARG A 193 -1.58 2.53 16.05
N GLY A 194 -1.69 1.22 16.26
CA GLY A 194 -1.21 0.54 17.47
C GLY A 194 0.29 0.22 17.47
N ASN A 195 1.14 1.01 16.79
CA ASN A 195 2.57 0.72 16.72
C ASN A 195 3.23 1.02 18.08
N LYS A 196 3.92 0.03 18.67
CA LYS A 196 4.71 0.15 19.90
C LYS A 196 5.71 1.30 19.89
N ASP A 197 6.16 1.74 18.71
CA ASP A 197 7.01 2.92 18.58
C ASP A 197 6.34 4.20 19.09
N LEU A 198 5.03 4.30 19.01
CA LEU A 198 4.26 5.44 19.52
C LEU A 198 4.24 5.49 21.05
N ASP A 199 4.59 4.40 21.73
CA ASP A 199 4.69 4.36 23.20
C ASP A 199 6.11 4.68 23.70
N LYS A 200 7.08 4.81 22.79
CA LYS A 200 8.49 4.99 23.14
C LYS A 200 8.80 6.45 23.46
N GLY A 201 9.01 6.76 24.75
CA GLY A 201 9.28 8.12 25.22
C GLY A 201 10.50 8.81 24.57
N ASN A 202 11.51 8.07 24.10
CA ASN A 202 12.63 8.66 23.36
C ASN A 202 12.23 9.18 21.96
N TYR A 203 11.18 8.63 21.34
CA TYR A 203 10.65 9.13 20.07
C TYR A 203 9.82 10.40 20.28
N HIS A 204 9.04 10.47 21.35
CA HIS A 204 8.36 11.71 21.77
C HIS A 204 9.35 12.82 22.09
N LYS A 205 10.41 12.51 22.84
CA LYS A 205 11.49 13.46 23.10
C LYS A 205 12.15 13.96 21.80
N ALA A 206 12.43 13.07 20.86
CA ALA A 206 12.98 13.48 19.56
C ALA A 206 12.00 14.36 18.77
N ALA A 207 10.71 14.05 18.81
CA ALA A 207 9.65 14.85 18.19
C ALA A 207 9.59 16.27 18.77
N GLU A 208 9.67 16.40 20.11
CA GLU A 208 9.76 17.67 20.81
C GLU A 208 11.03 18.45 20.45
N GLU A 209 12.19 17.78 20.45
CA GLU A 209 13.49 18.42 20.22
C GLU A 209 13.72 18.84 18.76
N THR A 210 13.10 18.14 17.80
CA THR A 210 13.33 18.35 16.36
C THR A 210 12.09 18.77 15.58
N ASN A 211 11.00 19.09 16.28
CA ASN A 211 9.74 19.63 15.75
C ASN A 211 9.16 18.82 14.57
N PHE A 212 8.97 17.52 14.80
CA PHE A 212 8.15 16.66 13.94
C PHE A 212 7.08 15.96 14.78
N PHE A 213 6.12 15.31 14.13
CA PHE A 213 5.09 14.54 14.85
C PHE A 213 5.11 13.08 14.44
N LEU A 214 5.00 12.21 15.44
CA LEU A 214 4.77 10.79 15.25
C LEU A 214 3.44 10.57 14.49
N ARG A 215 3.48 9.75 13.44
CA ARG A 215 2.28 9.44 12.64
C ARG A 215 1.39 8.49 13.44
N GLY A 216 0.36 9.03 14.08
CA GLY A 216 -0.55 8.30 14.98
C GLY A 216 -1.71 7.57 14.30
N PHE A 217 -1.94 7.79 13.00
CA PHE A 217 -3.05 7.17 12.29
C PHE A 217 -2.69 6.83 10.83
N ASN A 218 -3.48 5.94 10.24
CA ASN A 218 -3.55 5.66 8.83
C ASN A 218 -4.86 6.23 8.27
N HIS A 219 -4.85 6.62 7.00
CA HIS A 219 -6.02 7.04 6.24
C HIS A 219 -6.69 5.80 5.68
N LEU A 220 -7.97 5.63 5.99
CA LEU A 220 -8.85 4.68 5.32
C LEU A 220 -9.85 5.48 4.49
N ILE A 221 -9.70 5.42 3.17
CA ILE A 221 -10.49 6.20 2.23
C ILE A 221 -11.48 5.25 1.58
N VAL A 222 -12.78 5.51 1.73
CA VAL A 222 -13.85 4.69 1.16
C VAL A 222 -14.51 5.47 0.02
N VAL A 223 -14.63 4.82 -1.12
CA VAL A 223 -15.20 5.38 -2.35
C VAL A 223 -16.19 4.41 -2.97
N ARG A 224 -17.06 4.92 -3.84
CA ARG A 224 -18.10 4.15 -4.53
C ARG A 224 -18.02 4.37 -6.03
N LYS A 225 -18.16 3.29 -6.80
CA LYS A 225 -18.41 3.39 -8.23
C LYS A 225 -19.85 3.84 -8.43
N PRO A 226 -20.13 4.96 -9.11
CA PRO A 226 -21.49 5.43 -9.32
C PRO A 226 -22.36 4.37 -10.00
N GLU A 227 -23.65 4.34 -9.68
CA GLU A 227 -24.60 3.37 -10.27
C GLU A 227 -24.74 3.55 -11.79
N TRP A 228 -24.67 4.79 -12.30
CA TRP A 228 -24.78 5.09 -13.74
C TRP A 228 -23.61 4.55 -14.57
N ALA A 229 -22.55 4.04 -13.95
CA ALA A 229 -21.43 3.45 -14.67
C ALA A 229 -21.80 2.15 -15.43
N GLU A 230 -22.99 1.57 -15.20
CA GLU A 230 -23.54 0.47 -16.04
C GLU A 230 -23.85 0.94 -17.46
N ASP A 231 -24.46 2.12 -17.60
CA ASP A 231 -25.01 2.61 -18.87
C ASP A 231 -23.92 2.97 -19.89
N GLU A 232 -22.73 3.40 -19.43
CA GLU A 232 -21.59 3.68 -20.31
C GLU A 232 -20.94 2.40 -20.87
N GLY A 233 -21.10 1.26 -20.21
CA GLY A 233 -20.61 -0.03 -20.70
C GLY A 233 -21.40 -0.55 -21.91
N GLU A 234 -22.70 -0.22 -21.98
CA GLU A 234 -23.57 -0.57 -23.11
C GLU A 234 -23.50 0.45 -24.27
N ALA A 235 -23.39 1.74 -23.95
CA ALA A 235 -23.33 2.81 -24.96
C ALA A 235 -21.91 3.10 -25.48
N GLY A 236 -20.88 2.77 -24.69
CA GLY A 236 -19.49 3.12 -24.94
C GLY A 236 -18.63 1.89 -25.17
N GLY A 237 -18.80 1.24 -26.32
CA GLY A 237 -17.86 0.23 -26.81
C GLY A 237 -16.45 0.83 -26.97
N ARG A 238 -15.67 0.88 -25.89
CA ARG A 238 -14.23 1.15 -25.96
C ARG A 238 -13.59 0.05 -26.81
N PRO A 239 -12.71 0.37 -27.76
CA PRO A 239 -12.09 -0.66 -28.58
C PRO A 239 -11.32 -1.60 -27.65
N LYS A 240 -11.72 -2.88 -27.62
CA LYS A 240 -10.93 -3.94 -26.99
C LYS A 240 -9.51 -3.81 -27.49
N SER A 241 -8.58 -3.40 -26.62
CA SER A 241 -7.17 -3.42 -26.99
C SER A 241 -6.84 -4.88 -27.28
N LYS A 242 -6.62 -5.21 -28.55
CA LYS A 242 -6.12 -6.53 -28.95
C LYS A 242 -4.70 -6.62 -28.41
N ARG A 243 -4.54 -7.04 -27.15
CA ARG A 243 -3.23 -7.46 -26.65
C ARG A 243 -2.84 -8.71 -27.46
N LYS A 244 -1.79 -8.56 -28.26
CA LYS A 244 -1.28 -9.63 -29.14
C LYS A 244 -0.86 -10.83 -28.27
N PRO A 245 -1.18 -12.06 -28.69
CA PRO A 245 -0.52 -13.24 -28.14
C PRO A 245 0.98 -13.12 -28.42
N GLN A 246 1.80 -13.26 -27.38
CA GLN A 246 3.23 -13.49 -27.57
C GLN A 246 3.38 -14.92 -28.07
N ASP A 247 3.61 -15.07 -29.36
CA ASP A 247 4.05 -16.32 -29.95
C ASP A 247 5.53 -16.21 -30.30
N GLY A 248 6.28 -17.24 -29.89
CA GLY A 248 7.72 -17.33 -30.05
C GLY A 248 8.14 -17.52 -31.50
N GLY A 249 9.38 -17.16 -31.82
CA GLY A 249 9.96 -17.47 -33.13
C GLY A 249 11.26 -16.73 -33.41
N GLU A 250 12.35 -17.47 -33.35
CA GLU A 250 13.68 -17.13 -33.87
C GLU A 250 13.65 -16.65 -35.33
N GLY A 251 14.66 -15.86 -35.73
CA GLY A 251 14.97 -15.71 -37.16
C GLY A 251 15.78 -14.48 -37.54
N SER A 252 17.08 -14.69 -37.75
CA SER A 252 18.08 -13.74 -38.24
C SER A 252 17.65 -12.81 -39.39
N ARG A 253 18.28 -11.63 -39.49
CA ARG A 253 19.17 -11.28 -40.64
C ARG A 253 19.92 -9.95 -40.45
N LYS A 254 21.21 -10.01 -40.79
CA LYS A 254 22.22 -8.94 -40.85
C LYS A 254 21.95 -7.92 -41.96
N ARG A 255 22.42 -6.68 -41.74
CA ARG A 255 23.16 -5.73 -42.63
C ARG A 255 23.01 -4.33 -41.99
N GLY A 256 23.99 -3.44 -41.81
CA GLY A 256 25.40 -3.35 -42.17
C GLY A 256 25.73 -1.87 -42.48
N ARG A 257 26.80 -1.35 -41.85
CA ARG A 257 27.57 -0.11 -42.19
C ARG A 257 26.89 1.25 -41.91
N SER A 258 27.56 2.35 -41.53
CA SER A 258 28.98 2.66 -41.26
C SER A 258 29.13 4.14 -40.82
N GLY A 259 30.15 4.44 -40.00
CA GLY A 259 30.84 5.76 -39.91
C GLY A 259 30.34 6.69 -38.79
N GLY A 260 31.16 7.35 -37.98
CA GLY A 260 32.62 7.39 -37.87
C GLY A 260 33.04 8.45 -36.83
N GLY A 261 34.06 8.11 -36.03
CA GLY A 261 35.12 9.04 -35.59
C GLY A 261 34.93 9.89 -34.31
N PRO A 262 36.01 10.20 -33.56
CA PRO A 262 35.97 10.41 -32.12
C PRO A 262 36.44 11.80 -31.64
N GLN A 263 36.05 12.26 -30.43
CA GLN A 263 36.89 13.23 -29.72
C GLN A 263 36.77 13.28 -28.18
N LYS A 264 37.90 12.89 -27.57
CA LYS A 264 38.58 13.32 -26.33
C LYS A 264 37.82 14.12 -25.25
N ARG A 265 37.71 13.43 -24.09
CA ARG A 265 38.31 13.76 -22.77
C ARG A 265 38.44 15.24 -22.36
N ARG A 266 37.80 15.58 -21.24
CA ARG A 266 38.41 16.37 -20.16
C ARG A 266 38.19 15.72 -18.78
N ARG A 267 39.26 15.72 -18.00
CA ARG A 267 39.44 15.20 -16.65
C ARG A 267 39.12 16.28 -15.62
N GLY A 268 38.69 15.86 -14.43
CA GLY A 268 38.72 16.62 -13.18
C GLY A 268 37.42 16.40 -12.41
N GLY A 269 37.38 15.97 -11.16
CA GLY A 269 38.37 15.54 -10.19
C GLY A 269 37.61 14.84 -9.05
N LYS A 270 38.20 13.79 -8.46
CA LYS A 270 37.65 13.12 -7.26
C LYS A 270 37.77 14.04 -6.04
N PRO A 271 36.85 13.89 -5.07
CA PRO A 271 37.29 13.73 -3.69
C PRO A 271 36.99 12.30 -3.20
N LYS A 272 38.01 11.72 -2.56
CA LYS A 272 37.90 10.63 -1.58
C LYS A 272 37.01 11.16 -0.44
N GLY A 273 36.00 10.47 0.09
CA GLY A 273 36.07 9.20 0.80
C GLY A 273 35.23 9.35 2.07
N GLY A 274 34.35 8.39 2.34
CA GLY A 274 33.44 8.39 3.50
C GLY A 274 32.20 7.55 3.22
N ARG A 275 32.29 6.24 3.43
CA ARG A 275 31.14 5.33 3.48
C ARG A 275 30.35 5.58 4.77
N ALA A 276 29.03 5.57 4.68
CA ALA A 276 28.09 5.17 5.73
C ALA A 276 26.80 4.80 4.97
N SER A 277 26.45 3.56 4.62
CA SER A 277 26.39 2.31 5.40
C SER A 277 25.83 2.50 6.81
N ASP A 278 24.51 2.33 6.86
CA ASP A 278 23.78 1.59 7.89
C ASP A 278 23.57 2.21 9.28
N PHE A 279 22.43 1.81 9.82
CA PHE A 279 22.00 1.80 11.22
C PHE A 279 21.14 2.95 11.77
N VAL A 280 19.88 2.58 11.98
CA VAL A 280 19.31 2.59 13.34
C VAL A 280 20.30 1.88 14.27
N GLU A 281 21.20 2.63 14.91
CA GLU A 281 22.06 2.10 15.97
C GLU A 281 21.65 2.73 17.31
N HIS A 282 21.38 1.86 18.27
CA HIS A 282 21.20 2.21 19.67
C HIS A 282 22.51 2.71 20.27
N GLU A 283 22.67 4.02 20.43
CA GLU A 283 23.56 4.53 21.47
C GLU A 283 22.79 4.65 22.79
N ARG A 284 23.12 3.77 23.75
CA ARG A 284 22.83 4.03 25.17
C ARG A 284 23.51 5.37 25.55
N PRO A 285 22.82 6.31 26.20
CA PRO A 285 23.42 7.57 26.57
C PRO A 285 24.56 7.36 27.57
N ARG A 286 25.76 7.86 27.22
CA ARG A 286 26.94 7.88 28.09
C ARG A 286 26.60 8.63 29.38
N ARG A 287 26.78 7.96 30.53
CA ARG A 287 26.75 8.61 31.85
C ARG A 287 27.75 9.78 31.87
N LYS A 288 27.26 11.01 32.05
CA LYS A 288 28.11 12.14 32.43
C LYS A 288 28.78 11.79 33.77
N ARG A 289 30.11 11.69 33.77
CA ARG A 289 30.90 11.64 35.00
C ARG A 289 30.67 12.96 35.75
N ARG A 290 30.23 12.87 37.00
CA ARG A 290 30.26 13.99 37.95
C ARG A 290 31.71 14.46 38.10
N PRO A 291 32.01 15.77 38.08
CA PRO A 291 33.29 16.24 38.57
C PRO A 291 33.29 16.06 40.09
N GLY A 292 34.23 15.25 40.58
CA GLY A 292 34.59 15.24 41.99
C GLY A 292 35.38 16.50 42.30
N GLY A 293 34.88 17.30 43.22
CA GLY A 293 35.67 18.28 43.97
C GLY A 293 35.67 17.87 45.43
N ARG A 294 36.84 17.45 45.93
CA ARG A 294 37.17 17.40 47.35
C ARG A 294 37.86 18.71 47.70
N SER A 295 37.37 19.38 48.73
CA SER A 295 38.13 19.98 49.84
C SER A 295 37.13 20.40 50.89
#